data_AF-A0A9D1S6N9-F1
#
_entry.id   AF-A0A9D1S6N9-F1
#
_cell.length_a   1.000
_cell.length_b   1.000
_cell.length_c   1.000
_cell.angle_alpha   90.00
_cell.angle_beta   90.00
_cell.angle_gamma   90.00
#
_symmetry.space_group_name_H-M   'P 1'
#
loop_
_entity.id
_entity.type
_entity.pdbx_description
1 polymer ?
#
loop_
_entity_poly.entity_id
_entity_poly.type
_entity_poly.pdbx_seq_one_letter_code
_entity_poly.pdbx_strand_id
1 'polypeptide(L)'
;MTLAEALLEGVSTTVIGLVIVFAVLAILWGVLVLMRKLFYKESAQEAPKPAPAVQPAAVPEAPAVQAAADEEELIAVLTAAVAASLNTSTYHLHIKSYRRIGNNAPAWNQAGLNDVINSRF
;
A
#
# COMPACT_ATOMS: atom_id res chain seq x y z
N MET A 1 21.46 10.20 -53.40
CA MET A 1 20.69 9.61 -52.28
C MET A 1 19.45 8.98 -52.87
N THR A 2 19.50 7.67 -53.05
CA THR A 2 18.35 6.85 -53.43
C THR A 2 17.40 6.74 -52.25
N LEU A 3 16.11 6.51 -52.51
CA LEU A 3 15.11 6.35 -51.44
C LEU A 3 15.42 5.15 -50.53
N ALA A 4 16.12 4.12 -51.05
CA ALA A 4 16.57 2.97 -50.28
C ALA A 4 17.63 3.34 -49.23
N GLU A 5 18.62 4.17 -49.60
CA GLU A 5 19.64 4.68 -48.65
C GLU A 5 18.99 5.50 -47.54
N ALA A 6 18.07 6.41 -47.89
CA ALA A 6 17.35 7.23 -46.90
C ALA A 6 16.47 6.39 -45.96
N LEU A 7 15.85 5.31 -46.45
CA LEU A 7 15.10 4.36 -45.62
C LEU A 7 16.01 3.56 -44.68
N LEU A 8 17.17 3.10 -45.15
CA LEU A 8 18.18 2.42 -44.33
C LEU A 8 18.68 3.32 -43.18
N GLU A 9 18.90 4.61 -43.45
CA GLU A 9 19.34 5.60 -42.47
C GLU A 9 18.20 6.00 -41.49
N GLY A 10 16.95 6.02 -41.95
CA GLY A 10 15.77 6.13 -41.08
C GLY A 10 15.56 4.91 -40.17
N VAL A 11 15.82 3.70 -40.66
CA VAL A 11 15.75 2.48 -39.84
C VAL A 11 16.86 2.47 -38.78
N SER A 12 18.09 2.86 -39.12
CA SER A 12 19.18 2.89 -38.13
C SER A 12 18.91 3.90 -37.00
N THR A 13 18.41 5.10 -37.31
CA THR A 13 18.05 6.09 -36.28
C THR A 13 16.88 5.61 -35.40
N THR A 14 15.92 4.87 -35.97
CA THR A 14 14.80 4.27 -35.21
C THR A 14 15.28 3.19 -34.24
N VAL A 15 16.23 2.34 -34.66
CA VAL A 15 16.85 1.32 -33.80
C VAL A 15 17.65 1.97 -32.67
N ILE A 16 18.42 3.02 -32.95
CA ILE A 16 19.16 3.80 -31.94
C ILE A 16 18.18 4.40 -30.92
N GLY A 17 17.09 5.03 -31.38
CA GLY A 17 16.04 5.57 -30.52
C GLY A 17 15.40 4.49 -29.63
N LEU A 18 15.08 3.32 -30.18
CA LEU A 18 14.53 2.18 -29.43
C LEU A 18 15.48 1.71 -28.32
N VAL A 19 16.77 1.58 -28.62
CA VAL A 19 17.81 1.21 -27.64
C VAL A 19 17.94 2.27 -26.54
N ILE A 20 17.90 3.56 -26.89
CA ILE A 20 17.95 4.66 -25.90
C ILE A 20 16.73 4.61 -24.98
N VAL A 21 15.51 4.38 -25.51
CA VAL A 21 14.30 4.25 -24.69
C VAL A 21 14.41 3.06 -23.73
N PHE A 22 14.84 1.88 -24.21
CA PHE A 22 15.09 0.73 -23.34
C PHE A 22 16.14 1.02 -22.26
N ALA A 23 17.23 1.71 -22.61
CA ALA A 23 18.26 2.10 -21.66
C ALA A 23 17.73 3.06 -20.58
N VAL A 24 16.93 4.07 -20.96
CA VAL A 24 16.30 5.00 -20.01
C VAL A 24 15.35 4.26 -19.07
N LEU A 25 14.52 3.35 -19.58
CA LEU A 25 13.62 2.52 -18.74
C LEU A 25 14.43 1.64 -17.76
N ALA A 26 15.51 1.01 -18.23
CA ALA A 26 16.38 0.18 -17.39
C ALA A 26 17.12 1.01 -16.32
N ILE A 27 17.59 2.21 -16.66
CA ILE A 27 18.22 3.16 -15.71
C ILE A 27 17.21 3.61 -14.66
N LEU A 28 15.99 4.00 -15.06
CA LEU A 28 14.93 4.39 -14.12
C LEU A 28 14.60 3.24 -13.17
N TRP A 29 14.38 2.03 -13.70
CA TRP A 29 14.16 0.83 -12.87
C TRP A 29 15.34 0.57 -11.91
N GLY A 30 16.57 0.70 -12.39
CA GLY A 30 17.79 0.59 -11.58
C GLY A 30 17.85 1.63 -10.45
N VAL A 31 17.49 2.89 -10.72
CA VAL A 31 17.43 3.95 -9.70
C VAL A 31 16.34 3.67 -8.67
N LEU A 32 15.15 3.21 -9.09
CA LEU A 32 14.09 2.79 -8.15
C LEU A 32 14.57 1.63 -7.26
N VAL A 33 15.24 0.61 -7.82
CA VAL A 33 15.81 -0.52 -7.06
C VAL A 33 16.95 -0.07 -6.14
N LEU A 34 17.81 0.86 -6.58
CA LEU A 34 18.92 1.38 -5.79
C LEU A 34 18.43 2.22 -4.61
N MET A 35 17.48 3.13 -4.84
CA MET A 35 16.82 3.86 -3.75
C MET A 35 16.07 2.91 -2.83
N ARG A 36 15.37 1.88 -3.35
CA ARG A 36 14.74 0.87 -2.50
C ARG A 36 15.79 0.12 -1.65
N LYS A 37 16.92 -0.30 -2.22
CA LYS A 37 18.00 -0.97 -1.48
C LYS A 37 18.67 -0.06 -0.44
N LEU A 38 18.74 1.25 -0.70
CA LEU A 38 19.36 2.22 0.21
C LEU A 38 18.42 2.66 1.34
N PHE A 39 17.12 2.82 1.06
CA PHE A 39 16.10 3.22 2.03
C PHE A 39 15.55 2.04 2.85
N TYR A 40 15.46 0.83 2.27
CA TYR A 40 15.12 -0.39 3.02
C TYR A 40 16.37 -1.05 3.64
N LYS A 41 17.45 -0.29 3.85
CA LYS A 41 18.66 -0.80 4.50
C LYS A 41 18.58 -0.79 6.03
N GLU A 42 17.37 -0.87 6.58
CA GLU A 42 17.10 -1.15 8.00
C GLU A 42 15.86 -2.04 8.15
N SER A 43 16.04 -3.33 7.87
CA SER A 43 15.35 -4.46 8.52
C SER A 43 15.85 -5.75 7.88
N ALA A 44 16.91 -6.31 8.46
CA ALA A 44 17.22 -7.71 8.25
C ALA A 44 16.14 -8.53 8.96
N GLN A 45 15.10 -8.92 8.22
CA GLN A 45 14.25 -10.03 8.61
C GLN A 45 14.11 -11.00 7.44
N GLU A 46 15.09 -11.91 7.37
CA GLU A 46 14.92 -13.20 6.71
C GLU A 46 13.63 -13.85 7.25
N ALA A 47 12.65 -14.08 6.37
CA ALA A 47 12.41 -15.37 5.71
C ALA A 47 11.23 -16.11 6.42
N PRO A 48 10.66 -17.23 5.89
CA PRO A 48 11.10 -18.01 4.73
C PRO A 48 9.99 -18.48 3.75
N LYS A 49 10.43 -19.17 2.68
CA LYS A 49 9.62 -20.15 1.91
C LYS A 49 9.41 -21.44 2.77
N PRO A 50 8.55 -22.40 2.42
CA PRO A 50 7.61 -22.94 3.39
C PRO A 50 7.97 -24.32 3.99
N ALA A 51 7.39 -24.56 5.17
CA ALA A 51 7.22 -25.84 5.89
C ALA A 51 8.47 -26.46 6.57
N PRO A 52 8.30 -27.33 7.59
CA PRO A 52 7.10 -27.66 8.37
C PRO A 52 7.22 -27.38 9.90
N ALA A 53 6.06 -27.40 10.58
CA ALA A 53 5.78 -27.54 12.02
C ALA A 53 6.93 -27.45 13.08
N VAL A 54 6.71 -26.62 14.10
CA VAL A 54 6.54 -27.00 15.53
C VAL A 54 6.30 -25.73 16.38
N GLN A 55 5.30 -25.76 17.26
CA GLN A 55 5.01 -24.75 18.31
C GLN A 55 5.55 -25.27 19.67
N PRO A 56 5.33 -24.61 20.83
CA PRO A 56 5.32 -23.17 21.16
C PRO A 56 6.27 -22.84 22.35
N ALA A 57 6.50 -21.54 22.63
CA ALA A 57 6.99 -21.07 23.93
C ALA A 57 6.52 -19.64 24.26
N ALA A 58 5.99 -19.42 25.46
CA ALA A 58 5.70 -18.11 26.07
C ALA A 58 6.74 -17.82 27.19
N VAL A 59 6.79 -16.71 27.93
CA VAL A 59 5.90 -15.56 28.24
C VAL A 59 6.82 -14.30 28.45
N PRO A 60 6.41 -13.06 28.83
CA PRO A 60 5.16 -12.59 29.46
C PRO A 60 4.53 -11.31 28.83
N GLU A 61 3.59 -10.70 29.57
CA GLU A 61 2.91 -9.41 29.35
C GLU A 61 3.72 -8.24 30.00
N ALA A 62 3.41 -6.94 29.91
CA ALA A 62 2.18 -6.19 29.55
C ALA A 62 2.57 -4.77 28.99
N PRO A 63 1.67 -3.86 28.55
CA PRO A 63 0.37 -3.52 29.13
C PRO A 63 -0.84 -3.75 28.20
N ALA A 64 -1.76 -4.64 28.60
CA ALA A 64 -3.00 -4.92 27.86
C ALA A 64 -4.10 -3.84 27.99
N VAL A 65 -3.82 -2.71 28.66
CA VAL A 65 -4.84 -1.71 29.03
C VAL A 65 -5.20 -0.77 27.85
N GLN A 66 -4.25 -0.50 26.95
CA GLN A 66 -4.45 0.44 25.84
C GLN A 66 -5.32 -0.18 24.73
N ALA A 67 -5.05 -1.44 24.36
CA ALA A 67 -5.82 -2.14 23.32
C ALA A 67 -7.32 -2.25 23.65
N ALA A 68 -7.69 -2.45 24.92
CA ALA A 68 -9.10 -2.53 25.31
C ALA A 68 -9.84 -1.19 25.16
N ALA A 69 -9.17 -0.06 25.42
CA ALA A 69 -9.75 1.27 25.22
C ALA A 69 -9.93 1.59 23.73
N ASP A 70 -8.94 1.24 22.90
CA ASP A 70 -9.03 1.38 21.43
C ASP A 70 -10.18 0.54 20.86
N GLU A 71 -10.39 -0.68 21.37
CA GLU A 71 -11.51 -1.54 20.98
C GLU A 71 -12.87 -0.96 21.36
N GLU A 72 -13.01 -0.38 22.56
CA GLU A 72 -14.25 0.27 23.00
C GLU A 72 -14.56 1.54 22.20
N GLU A 73 -13.56 2.38 21.91
CA GLU A 73 -13.72 3.57 21.04
C GLU A 73 -14.15 3.15 19.62
N LEU A 74 -13.51 2.14 19.04
CA LEU A 74 -13.88 1.61 17.72
C LEU A 74 -15.32 1.06 17.70
N ILE A 75 -15.74 0.34 18.74
CA ILE A 75 -17.11 -0.18 18.88
C ILE A 75 -18.11 0.99 19.00
N ALA A 76 -17.80 2.03 19.79
CA ALA A 76 -18.66 3.20 19.94
C ALA A 76 -18.83 3.98 18.62
N VAL A 77 -17.72 4.29 17.93
CA VAL A 77 -17.74 4.99 16.63
C VAL A 77 -18.46 4.17 15.57
N LEU A 78 -18.23 2.87 15.49
CA LEU A 78 -18.89 2.00 14.52
C LEU A 78 -20.40 1.87 14.81
N THR A 79 -20.81 1.81 16.08
CA THR A 79 -22.22 1.79 16.47
C THR A 79 -22.91 3.11 16.13
N ALA A 80 -22.25 4.25 16.40
CA ALA A 80 -22.76 5.57 16.06
C ALA A 80 -22.91 5.77 14.53
N ALA A 81 -21.93 5.30 13.74
CA ALA A 81 -21.99 5.34 12.28
C ALA A 81 -23.15 4.50 11.72
N VAL A 82 -23.36 3.28 12.25
CA VAL A 82 -24.50 2.43 11.86
C VAL A 82 -25.83 3.07 12.25
N ALA A 83 -25.95 3.57 13.49
CA ALA A 83 -27.13 4.28 13.98
C ALA A 83 -27.51 5.47 13.08
N ALA A 84 -26.53 6.31 12.72
CA ALA A 84 -26.72 7.42 11.79
C ALA A 84 -27.12 6.95 10.38
N SER A 85 -26.46 5.92 9.84
CA SER A 85 -26.72 5.42 8.48
C SER A 85 -28.12 4.79 8.30
N LEU A 86 -28.65 4.16 9.36
CA LEU A 86 -29.98 3.56 9.41
C LEU A 86 -31.03 4.50 10.04
N ASN A 87 -30.63 5.74 10.37
CA ASN A 87 -31.44 6.76 11.05
C ASN A 87 -32.18 6.22 12.30
N THR A 88 -31.52 5.35 13.06
CA THR A 88 -32.06 4.60 14.20
C THR A 88 -31.27 4.88 15.48
N SER A 89 -31.80 4.47 16.64
CA SER A 89 -31.14 4.64 17.93
C SER A 89 -30.10 3.55 18.22
N THR A 90 -29.14 3.85 19.10
CA THR A 90 -28.05 2.93 19.48
C THR A 90 -28.48 1.77 20.38
N TYR A 91 -29.65 1.86 21.05
CA TYR A 91 -30.09 0.91 22.10
C TYR A 91 -30.30 -0.55 21.65
N HIS A 92 -30.44 -0.81 20.35
CA HIS A 92 -30.68 -2.15 19.80
C HIS A 92 -29.57 -2.62 18.84
N LEU A 93 -28.41 -1.95 18.84
CA LEU A 93 -27.28 -2.25 17.97
C LEU A 93 -26.13 -2.86 18.77
N HIS A 94 -25.74 -4.09 18.43
CA HIS A 94 -24.61 -4.78 19.06
C HIS A 94 -23.66 -5.33 17.99
N ILE A 95 -22.37 -4.96 18.08
CA ILE A 95 -21.33 -5.42 17.16
C ILE A 95 -20.79 -6.76 17.66
N LYS A 96 -21.18 -7.85 16.99
CA LYS A 96 -20.73 -9.22 17.34
C LYS A 96 -19.33 -9.55 16.82
N SER A 97 -18.93 -8.93 15.70
CA SER A 97 -17.61 -9.11 15.10
C SER A 97 -17.36 -8.01 14.07
N TYR A 98 -16.14 -7.49 14.02
CA TYR A 98 -15.68 -6.62 12.94
C TYR A 98 -14.38 -7.17 12.35
N ARG A 99 -14.09 -6.80 11.09
CA ARG A 99 -12.81 -7.09 10.44
C ARG A 99 -12.41 -5.88 9.62
N ARG A 100 -11.27 -5.27 9.94
CA ARG A 100 -10.69 -4.22 9.12
C ARG A 100 -10.10 -4.86 7.86
N ILE A 101 -10.62 -4.50 6.69
CA ILE A 101 -9.96 -4.78 5.42
C ILE A 101 -8.78 -3.82 5.25
N GLY A 102 -7.66 -4.32 4.74
CA GLY A 102 -6.45 -3.51 4.54
C GLY A 102 -6.71 -2.36 3.56
N ASN A 103 -6.08 -1.21 3.79
CA ASN A 103 -6.28 0.00 2.99
C ASN A 103 -5.56 -0.11 1.62
N ASN A 104 -6.13 -0.88 0.70
CA ASN A 104 -5.62 -1.06 -0.67
C ASN A 104 -6.21 -0.04 -1.67
N ALA A 105 -6.55 1.16 -1.19
CA ALA A 105 -7.05 2.23 -2.04
C ALA A 105 -5.91 2.81 -2.91
N PRO A 106 -6.15 3.16 -4.18
CA PRO A 106 -5.17 3.88 -5.00
C PRO A 106 -4.77 5.21 -4.37
N ALA A 107 -3.53 5.64 -4.57
CA ALA A 107 -2.98 6.87 -3.97
C ALA A 107 -3.85 8.13 -4.22
N TRP A 108 -4.50 8.22 -5.38
CA TRP A 108 -5.40 9.33 -5.71
C TRP A 108 -6.67 9.39 -4.84
N ASN A 109 -7.22 8.23 -4.46
CA ASN A 109 -8.39 8.16 -3.56
C ASN A 109 -8.01 8.61 -2.13
N GLN A 110 -6.82 8.21 -1.67
CA GLN A 110 -6.29 8.66 -0.37
C GLN A 110 -5.99 10.17 -0.36
N ALA A 111 -5.42 10.71 -1.44
CA ALA A 111 -5.20 12.15 -1.59
C ALA A 111 -6.51 12.95 -1.51
N GLY A 112 -7.51 12.58 -2.31
CA GLY A 112 -8.81 13.28 -2.30
C GLY A 112 -9.55 13.21 -0.96
N LEU A 113 -9.45 12.08 -0.24
CA LEU A 113 -9.98 11.97 1.12
C LEU A 113 -9.27 12.91 2.10
N ASN A 114 -7.93 12.98 2.05
CA ASN A 114 -7.15 13.88 2.88
C ASN A 114 -7.46 15.36 2.58
N ASP A 115 -7.62 15.74 1.31
CA ASP A 115 -7.98 17.11 0.93
C ASP A 115 -9.35 17.51 1.49
N VAL A 116 -10.35 16.62 1.41
CA VAL A 116 -11.70 16.85 1.98
C VAL A 116 -11.69 16.95 3.50
N ILE A 117 -10.83 16.17 4.18
CA ILE A 117 -10.67 16.23 5.64
C ILE A 117 -9.98 17.55 6.02
N ASN A 118 -8.87 17.89 5.39
CA ASN A 118 -8.09 19.10 5.69
C ASN A 118 -8.83 20.40 5.33
N SER A 119 -9.75 20.39 4.34
CA SER A 119 -10.55 21.56 3.97
C SER A 119 -11.81 21.77 4.84
N ARG A 120 -12.04 20.90 5.83
CA ARG A 120 -13.22 20.92 6.71
C ARG A 120 -12.90 21.29 8.17
N PHE A 121 -11.64 21.61 8.45
CA PHE A 121 -11.13 22.13 9.71
C PHE A 121 -10.43 23.48 9.47
#